data_AF-A0A2E5H5M8-F1
#
_entry.id   AF-A0A2E5H5M8-F1
#
_cell.length_a   1.000
_cell.length_b   1.000
_cell.length_c   1.000
_cell.angle_alpha   90.00
_cell.angle_beta   90.00
_cell.angle_gamma   90.00
#
_symmetry.space_group_name_H-M   'P 1'
#
loop_
_entity.id
_entity.type
_entity.pdbx_description
1 polymer ?
#
loop_
_entity_poly.entity_id
_entity_poly.type
_entity_poly.pdbx_seq_one_letter_code
_entity_poly.pdbx_strand_id
1 'polypeptide(L)'
;MKYRYNEGEILKELTEYINKTYGEHYATEGFQIQDVFNHLQIAEPFCRANAIKYLYRFGDKEGKNKKDLLKALHYSILLYHFSGMDK
;
A
#
# COMPACT_ATOMS: atom_id res chain seq x y z
N MET A 1 -21.13 4.03 -9.94
CA MET A 1 -21.69 3.62 -8.62
C MET A 1 -21.68 4.83 -7.69
N LYS A 2 -22.75 5.05 -6.92
CA LYS A 2 -22.77 6.07 -5.86
C LYS A 2 -22.57 5.35 -4.54
N TYR A 3 -21.38 5.49 -3.96
CA TYR A 3 -21.06 4.87 -2.67
C TYR A 3 -21.58 5.72 -1.50
N ARG A 4 -21.95 5.08 -0.39
CA ARG A 4 -22.62 5.73 0.75
C ARG A 4 -21.64 6.40 1.72
N TYR A 5 -20.43 5.90 1.81
CA TYR A 5 -19.41 6.27 2.79
C TYR A 5 -18.20 6.97 2.15
N ASN A 6 -18.42 7.64 1.01
CA ASN A 6 -17.39 8.37 0.26
C ASN A 6 -16.25 7.49 -0.29
N GLU A 7 -16.49 6.19 -0.46
CA GLU A 7 -15.51 5.21 -0.92
C GLU A 7 -14.94 5.58 -2.30
N GLY A 8 -15.74 6.21 -3.16
CA GLY A 8 -15.29 6.69 -4.46
C GLY A 8 -14.13 7.69 -4.37
N GLU A 9 -14.23 8.68 -3.48
CA GLU A 9 -13.16 9.65 -3.28
C GLU A 9 -11.96 9.03 -2.58
N ILE A 10 -12.18 8.13 -1.61
CA ILE A 10 -11.09 7.42 -0.93
C ILE A 10 -10.28 6.56 -1.92
N LEU A 11 -10.96 5.85 -2.82
CA LEU A 11 -10.32 5.05 -3.87
C LEU A 11 -9.55 5.94 -4.86
N LYS A 12 -10.09 7.10 -5.21
CA LYS A 12 -9.40 8.08 -6.06
C LYS A 12 -8.11 8.56 -5.40
N GLU A 13 -8.16 8.95 -4.14
CA GLU A 13 -6.98 9.38 -3.39
C GLU A 13 -5.95 8.25 -3.21
N LEU A 14 -6.41 7.02 -2.98
CA LEU A 14 -5.52 5.85 -2.94
C LEU A 14 -4.83 5.63 -4.28
N THR A 15 -5.55 5.78 -5.40
CA THR A 15 -5.00 5.67 -6.75
C THR A 15 -3.94 6.74 -6.99
N GLU A 16 -4.22 8.00 -6.64
CA GLU A 16 -3.24 9.10 -6.73
C GLU A 16 -2.02 8.85 -5.85
N TYR A 17 -2.21 8.30 -4.65
CA TYR A 17 -1.12 7.93 -3.75
C TYR A 17 -0.23 6.84 -4.37
N ILE A 18 -0.81 5.76 -4.88
CA ILE A 18 -0.06 4.66 -5.52
C ILE A 18 0.71 5.19 -6.73
N ASN A 19 0.08 5.99 -7.61
CA ASN A 19 0.76 6.59 -8.75
C ASN A 19 2.01 7.40 -8.34
N LYS A 20 1.92 8.16 -7.24
CA LYS A 20 3.07 8.90 -6.69
C LYS A 20 4.16 7.97 -6.17
N THR A 21 3.81 6.84 -5.54
CA THR A 21 4.81 5.87 -5.09
C THR A 21 5.59 5.23 -6.24
N TYR A 22 4.97 5.04 -7.41
CA TYR A 22 5.69 4.65 -8.63
C TYR A 22 6.59 5.81 -9.14
N GLY A 23 6.23 7.07 -8.96
CA GLY A 23 7.14 8.19 -9.25
C GLY A 23 8.36 8.27 -8.31
N GLU A 24 8.18 7.95 -7.03
CA GLU A 24 9.21 8.10 -5.98
C GLU A 24 10.13 6.88 -5.83
N HIS A 25 9.62 5.66 -6.09
CA HIS A 25 10.38 4.42 -5.92
C HIS A 25 11.03 3.89 -7.21
N TYR A 26 10.79 4.53 -8.36
CA TYR A 26 11.54 4.22 -9.57
C TYR A 26 12.89 4.95 -9.52
N ALA A 27 13.84 4.35 -8.82
CA ALA A 27 15.23 4.74 -8.90
C ALA A 27 15.76 4.32 -10.29
N THR A 28 15.77 5.26 -11.24
CA THR A 28 16.55 5.32 -12.49
C THR A 28 16.55 4.14 -13.50
N GLU A 29 16.09 2.93 -13.15
CA GLU A 29 16.21 1.73 -14.00
C GLU A 29 15.00 0.77 -13.91
N GLY A 30 13.86 1.22 -13.38
CA GLY A 30 12.60 0.44 -13.41
C GLY A 30 12.50 -0.71 -12.41
N PHE A 31 13.43 -0.81 -11.46
CA PHE A 31 13.50 -1.89 -10.47
C PHE A 31 12.81 -1.50 -9.15
N GLN A 32 11.84 -2.29 -8.69
CA GLN A 32 11.19 -2.07 -7.39
C GLN A 32 11.76 -3.00 -6.32
N ILE A 33 11.86 -2.52 -5.08
CA ILE A 33 12.31 -3.36 -3.96
C ILE A 33 11.36 -4.55 -3.71
N GLN A 34 10.10 -4.39 -4.10
CA GLN A 34 9.07 -5.43 -4.10
C GLN A 34 9.46 -6.63 -4.98
N ASP A 35 10.14 -6.40 -6.10
CA ASP A 35 10.62 -7.47 -6.99
C ASP A 35 11.69 -8.33 -6.30
N VAL A 36 12.59 -7.68 -5.54
CA VAL A 36 13.57 -8.38 -4.69
C VAL A 36 12.87 -9.21 -3.63
N PHE A 37 11.89 -8.63 -2.92
CA PHE A 37 11.17 -9.35 -1.88
C PHE A 37 10.39 -10.54 -2.44
N ASN A 38 9.86 -10.42 -3.65
CA ASN A 38 9.19 -11.52 -4.32
C ASN A 38 10.18 -12.62 -4.71
N HIS A 39 11.33 -12.25 -5.28
CA HIS A 39 12.40 -13.20 -5.61
C HIS A 39 12.91 -13.96 -4.38
N LEU A 40 13.00 -13.28 -3.23
CA LEU A 40 13.36 -13.87 -1.94
C LEU A 40 12.21 -14.63 -1.24
N GLN A 41 11.02 -14.69 -1.84
CA GLN A 41 9.82 -15.32 -1.29
C GLN A 41 9.38 -14.75 0.08
N ILE A 42 9.64 -13.46 0.32
CA ILE A 42 9.24 -12.76 1.54
C ILE A 42 8.23 -11.64 1.31
N ALA A 43 7.76 -11.43 0.07
CA ALA A 43 6.85 -10.34 -0.27
C ALA A 43 5.53 -10.39 0.50
N GLU A 44 4.91 -11.56 0.64
CA GLU A 44 3.67 -11.72 1.39
C GLU A 44 3.83 -11.37 2.89
N PRO A 45 4.74 -12.00 3.66
CA PRO A 45 4.92 -11.63 5.07
C PRO A 45 5.38 -10.17 5.23
N PHE A 46 6.17 -9.64 4.30
CA PHE A 46 6.59 -8.24 4.31
C PHE A 46 5.39 -7.28 4.15
N CYS A 47 4.51 -7.53 3.18
CA CYS A 47 3.35 -6.67 2.96
C CYS A 47 2.37 -6.72 4.14
N ARG A 48 2.13 -7.91 4.69
CA ARG A 48 1.30 -8.10 5.90
C ARG A 48 1.86 -7.33 7.09
N ALA A 49 3.16 -7.45 7.38
CA ALA A 49 3.79 -6.74 8.48
C ALA A 49 3.72 -5.21 8.30
N ASN A 50 3.88 -4.71 7.08
CA ASN A 50 3.77 -3.28 6.81
C ASN A 50 2.33 -2.75 6.94
N ALA A 51 1.33 -3.49 6.46
CA ALA A 51 -0.07 -3.13 6.67
C ALA A 51 -0.39 -2.99 8.17
N ILE A 52 0.00 -3.98 8.98
CA ILE A 52 -0.16 -3.96 10.44
C ILE A 52 0.60 -2.77 11.06
N LYS A 53 1.86 -2.54 10.66
CA LYS A 53 2.68 -1.43 11.15
C LYS A 53 1.98 -0.08 10.96
N TYR A 54 1.39 0.17 9.79
CA TYR A 54 0.72 1.45 9.53
C TYR A 54 -0.64 1.56 10.21
N LEU A 55 -1.38 0.46 10.36
CA LEU A 55 -2.59 0.44 11.19
C LEU A 55 -2.26 0.74 12.66
N TYR A 56 -1.23 0.09 13.21
CA TYR A 56 -0.77 0.33 14.58
C TYR A 56 -0.30 1.77 14.79
N ARG A 57 0.41 2.34 13.81
CA ARG A 57 0.93 3.71 13.88
C ARG A 57 -0.17 4.78 13.84
N PHE A 58 -1.32 4.50 13.23
CA PHE A 58 -2.40 5.47 13.09
C PHE A 58 -3.02 5.82 14.44
N GLY A 59 -2.95 7.09 14.84
CA GLY A 59 -3.37 7.56 16.15
C GLY A 59 -2.20 7.85 17.09
N ASP A 60 -1.05 7.21 16.88
CA ASP A 60 0.15 7.37 17.72
C ASP A 60 1.08 8.43 17.15
N LYS A 61 1.52 8.27 15.89
CA LYS A 61 2.49 9.16 15.27
C LYS A 61 1.79 10.29 14.52
N GLU A 62 1.99 11.53 14.99
CA GLU A 62 1.33 12.73 14.45
C GLU A 62 -0.22 12.66 14.55
N GLY A 63 -0.73 11.88 15.52
CA GLY A 63 -2.16 11.66 15.72
C GLY A 63 -2.78 10.87 14.57
N LYS A 64 -3.90 11.36 14.04
CA LYS A 64 -4.66 10.69 12.96
C LYS A 64 -4.11 11.04 11.58
N ASN A 65 -2.86 10.63 11.31
CA ASN A 65 -2.24 10.89 10.00
C ASN A 65 -2.87 10.02 8.89
N LYS A 66 -3.57 10.67 7.96
CA LYS A 66 -4.22 10.02 6.80
C LYS A 66 -3.26 9.19 5.94
N LYS A 67 -1.99 9.58 5.86
CA LYS A 67 -0.98 8.83 5.09
C LYS A 67 -0.74 7.43 5.65
N ASP A 68 -0.95 7.22 6.94
CA ASP A 68 -0.81 5.89 7.54
C ASP A 68 -1.93 4.95 7.05
N LEU A 69 -3.18 5.44 6.94
CA LEU A 69 -4.27 4.66 6.35
C LEU A 69 -4.05 4.39 4.84
N LEU A 70 -3.58 5.38 4.07
CA LEU A 70 -3.26 5.18 2.65
C LEU A 70 -2.15 4.12 2.46
N LYS A 71 -1.14 4.12 3.33
CA LYS A 71 -0.09 3.10 3.32
C LYS A 71 -0.61 1.73 3.70
N ALA A 72 -1.45 1.63 4.73
CA ALA A 72 -2.08 0.37 5.13
C ALA A 72 -2.91 -0.22 3.97
N LEU A 73 -3.70 0.60 3.28
CA LEU A 73 -4.47 0.20 2.10
C LEU A 73 -3.56 -0.26 0.95
N HIS A 74 -2.52 0.51 0.65
CA HIS A 74 -1.56 0.15 -0.40
C HIS A 74 -0.88 -1.19 -0.10
N TYR A 75 -0.37 -1.41 1.12
CA TYR A 75 0.22 -2.70 1.50
C TYR A 75 -0.79 -3.84 1.53
N SER A 76 -2.07 -3.56 1.76
CA SER A 76 -3.13 -4.57 1.65
C SER A 76 -3.37 -4.99 0.19
N ILE A 77 -3.30 -4.05 -0.77
CA ILE A 77 -3.35 -4.34 -2.20
C ILE A 77 -2.13 -5.16 -2.64
N LEU A 78 -0.93 -4.76 -2.21
CA LEU A 78 0.29 -5.53 -2.51
C LEU A 78 0.23 -6.94 -1.89
N LEU A 79 -0.29 -7.06 -0.67
CA LEU A 79 -0.52 -8.38 -0.05
C LEU A 79 -1.49 -9.22 -0.87
N TYR A 80 -2.58 -8.62 -1.36
CA TYR A 80 -3.55 -9.29 -2.23
C TYR A 80 -2.90 -9.83 -3.51
N HIS A 81 -2.02 -9.05 -4.14
CA HIS A 81 -1.21 -9.48 -5.29
C HIS A 81 -0.22 -10.59 -4.95
N PHE A 82 0.63 -10.40 -3.94
CA PHE A 82 1.68 -11.37 -3.59
C PHE A 82 1.15 -12.65 -2.93
N SER A 83 -0.11 -12.67 -2.49
CA SER A 83 -0.82 -13.88 -2.08
C SER A 83 -1.53 -14.60 -3.23
N GLY A 84 -1.46 -14.05 -4.46
CA GLY A 84 -2.04 -14.64 -5.66
C GLY A 84 -3.57 -14.53 -5.75
N MET A 85 -4.19 -13.58 -5.04
CA MET A 85 -5.65 -13.40 -5.04
C MET A 85 -6.16 -12.55 -6.20
N ASP A 86 -5.27 -11.96 -7.00
CA ASP A 86 -5.56 -11.11 -8.15
C ASP A 86 -5.62 -11.85 -9.50
N LYS A 87 -5.63 -13.18 -9.45
CA LYS A 87 -5.75 -14.09 -10.60
C LYS A 87 -7.00 -14.94 -10.48
#